data_AF-A0A7S3ASG1-F1
#
_entry.id   AF-A0A7S3ASG1-F1
#
_cell.length_a   1.000
_cell.length_b   1.000
_cell.length_c   1.000
_cell.angle_alpha   90.00
_cell.angle_beta   90.00
_cell.angle_gamma   90.00
#
_symmetry.space_group_name_H-M   'P 1'
#
loop_
_entity.id
_entity.type
_entity.pdbx_description
1 polymer ?
#
loop_
_entity_poly.entity_id
_entity_poly.type
_entity_poly.pdbx_seq_one_letter_code
_entity_poly.pdbx_strand_id
1 'polypeptide(L)'
;HKTAEGETELRQYVIQAVPTGVSKGVKKLMRATKLPSLGRYNDMADFLLRGGYSSDSAAETDDEAKADLPQDYVGRNAQANQRVSIKLHEVGPRMNLTLVKVEEGVCNGA
;
A
#
# COMPACT_ATOMS: atom_id res chain seq x y z
N HIS A 1 9.74 -16.54 2.21
CA HIS A 1 9.23 -17.71 1.48
C HIS A 1 10.37 -18.71 1.36
N LYS A 2 10.26 -19.90 1.94
CA LYS A 2 11.26 -20.96 1.79
C LYS A 2 10.80 -21.83 0.61
N THR A 3 11.49 -21.71 -0.52
CA THR A 3 11.32 -22.57 -1.69
C THR A 3 12.24 -23.79 -1.55
N ALA A 4 12.08 -24.82 -2.40
CA ALA A 4 12.92 -26.01 -2.38
C ALA A 4 14.42 -25.65 -2.43
N GLU A 5 15.29 -26.45 -1.80
CA GLU A 5 16.72 -26.16 -1.67
C GLU A 5 17.34 -25.83 -3.05
N GLY A 6 17.77 -24.57 -3.23
CA GLY A 6 18.40 -24.09 -4.47
C GLY A 6 17.51 -23.23 -5.40
N GLU A 7 16.23 -23.06 -5.10
CA GLU A 7 15.32 -22.17 -5.84
C GLU A 7 15.17 -20.80 -5.15
N THR A 8 15.18 -19.72 -5.93
CA THR A 8 14.96 -18.35 -5.46
C THR A 8 13.82 -17.69 -6.23
N GLU A 9 12.82 -17.17 -5.52
CA GLU A 9 11.74 -16.38 -6.13
C GLU A 9 12.10 -14.89 -6.16
N LEU A 10 11.92 -14.25 -7.31
CA LEU A 10 12.03 -12.81 -7.47
C LEU A 10 10.67 -12.23 -7.87
N ARG A 11 10.20 -11.27 -7.07
CA ARG A 11 8.96 -10.53 -7.29
C ARG A 11 9.18 -9.06 -7.00
N GLN A 12 8.68 -8.20 -7.88
CA GLN A 12 8.79 -6.75 -7.72
C GLN A 12 7.48 -6.18 -7.18
N TYR A 13 7.58 -5.45 -6.07
CA TYR A 13 6.45 -4.76 -5.44
C TYR A 13 6.69 -3.26 -5.36
N VAL A 14 5.63 -2.48 -5.57
CA VAL A 14 5.54 -1.10 -5.07
C VAL A 14 4.93 -1.14 -3.69
N ILE A 15 5.59 -0.44 -2.76
CA ILE A 15 5.12 -0.27 -1.39
C ILE A 15 4.14 0.91 -1.38
N GLN A 16 3.04 0.80 -0.64
CA GLN A 16 2.11 1.89 -0.41
C GLN A 16 1.81 2.01 1.08
N ALA A 17 2.20 3.13 1.69
CA ALA A 17 1.84 3.48 3.05
C ALA A 17 0.48 4.18 3.07
N VAL A 18 -0.45 3.71 3.93
CA VAL A 18 -1.79 4.30 4.09
C VAL A 18 -2.03 4.67 5.55
N PRO A 19 -2.35 5.94 5.87
CA PRO A 19 -2.72 6.35 7.22
C PRO A 19 -3.79 5.46 7.87
N THR A 20 -3.50 5.00 9.08
CA THR A 20 -4.47 4.23 9.90
C THR A 20 -5.17 5.13 10.91
N GLY A 21 -6.29 4.67 11.48
CA GLY A 21 -7.02 5.41 12.52
C GLY A 21 -7.84 6.62 12.03
N VAL A 22 -7.89 6.88 10.72
CA VAL A 22 -8.71 7.96 10.12
C VAL A 22 -10.08 7.46 9.68
N SER A 23 -11.12 8.29 9.86
CA SER A 23 -12.48 7.94 9.43
C SER A 23 -12.58 7.77 7.91
N LYS A 24 -13.55 6.99 7.43
CA LYS A 24 -13.77 6.77 6.00
C LYS A 24 -14.06 8.07 5.25
N GLY A 25 -14.79 9.01 5.87
CA GLY A 25 -15.05 10.33 5.30
C GLY A 25 -13.76 11.14 5.10
N VAL A 26 -12.85 11.11 6.08
CA VAL A 26 -11.52 11.72 5.97
C VAL A 26 -10.68 11.04 4.89
N LYS A 27 -10.62 9.70 4.86
CA LYS A 27 -9.92 8.95 3.79
C LYS A 27 -10.46 9.32 2.41
N LYS A 28 -11.77 9.48 2.27
CA LYS A 28 -12.41 9.85 1.00
C LYS A 28 -12.06 11.28 0.59
N LEU A 29 -12.08 12.22 1.53
CA LEU A 29 -11.68 13.61 1.28
C LEU A 29 -10.21 13.69 0.85
N MET A 30 -9.31 12.97 1.52
CA MET A 30 -7.89 12.93 1.17
C MET A 30 -7.61 12.29 -0.21
N ARG A 31 -8.46 11.34 -0.65
CA ARG A 31 -8.34 10.65 -1.95
C ARG A 31 -9.09 11.35 -3.08
N ALA A 32 -10.02 12.24 -2.76
CA ALA A 32 -10.93 12.82 -3.73
C ALA A 32 -10.21 13.85 -4.60
N THR A 33 -10.13 13.58 -5.90
CA THR A 33 -9.71 14.57 -6.92
C THR A 33 -10.85 15.53 -7.29
N LYS A 34 -12.10 15.12 -7.06
CA LYS A 34 -13.32 15.91 -7.29
C LYS A 34 -14.04 16.15 -5.97
N LEU A 35 -14.54 17.37 -5.77
CA LEU A 35 -15.30 17.73 -4.59
C LEU A 35 -16.51 16.78 -4.40
N PRO A 36 -16.64 16.12 -3.23
CA PRO A 36 -17.76 15.26 -2.94
C PRO A 36 -19.06 16.07 -2.80
N SER A 37 -20.17 15.53 -3.28
CA SER A 37 -21.48 16.17 -3.14
C SER A 37 -21.96 16.07 -1.69
N LEU A 38 -22.30 17.22 -1.11
CA LEU A 38 -22.90 17.33 0.23
C LEU A 38 -24.43 17.26 0.21
N GLY A 39 -25.09 17.20 -0.96
CA GLY A 39 -26.55 17.29 -1.06
C GLY A 39 -27.36 16.16 -0.40
N ARG A 40 -26.69 15.13 0.13
CA ARG A 40 -27.29 14.02 0.90
C ARG A 40 -27.00 14.10 2.41
N TYR A 41 -26.23 15.09 2.84
CA TYR A 41 -25.77 15.27 4.21
C TYR A 41 -26.28 16.60 4.75
N ASN A 42 -26.52 16.67 6.05
CA ASN A 42 -26.99 17.90 6.67
C ASN A 42 -25.88 18.94 6.81
N ASP A 43 -24.65 18.48 7.07
CA ASP A 43 -23.46 19.32 7.21
C ASP A 43 -22.17 18.54 6.87
N MET A 44 -21.01 19.20 7.02
CA MET A 44 -19.70 18.58 6.79
C MET A 44 -19.33 17.55 7.86
N ALA A 45 -19.79 17.71 9.11
CA ALA A 45 -19.50 16.76 10.17
C ALA A 45 -20.22 15.43 9.91
N ASP A 46 -21.47 15.48 9.46
CA ASP A 46 -22.26 14.34 8.99
C ASP A 46 -21.55 13.64 7.83
N PHE A 47 -21.01 14.37 6.85
CA PHE A 47 -20.20 13.75 5.79
C PHE A 47 -18.97 12.99 6.33
N LEU A 48 -18.21 13.60 7.25
CA LEU A 48 -16.99 13.00 7.80
C LEU A 48 -17.24 11.78 8.70
N LEU A 49 -18.36 11.79 9.43
CA LEU A 49 -18.76 10.74 10.38
C LEU A 49 -19.60 9.64 9.71
N ARG A 50 -20.56 9.99 8.84
CA ARG A 50 -21.51 9.08 8.18
C ARG A 50 -20.99 8.49 6.87
N GLY A 51 -19.88 9.00 6.33
CA GLY A 51 -19.20 8.46 5.14
C GLY A 51 -18.80 6.97 5.23
N GLY A 52 -19.10 6.27 6.34
CA GLY A 52 -18.94 4.84 6.51
C GLY A 52 -20.14 3.95 6.16
N TYR A 53 -21.33 4.50 5.86
CA TYR A 53 -22.55 3.72 5.55
C TYR A 53 -22.79 3.45 4.06
N SER A 54 -22.00 4.05 3.16
CA SER A 54 -22.06 3.69 1.72
C SER A 54 -21.17 2.48 1.47
N SER A 55 -21.81 1.39 1.05
CA SER A 55 -21.22 0.10 0.70
C SER A 55 -20.00 0.25 -0.20
N ASP A 56 -18.83 -0.04 0.35
CA ASP A 56 -17.64 -0.41 -0.41
C ASP A 56 -16.93 -1.49 0.41
N SER A 57 -17.29 -2.74 0.14
CA SER A 57 -16.63 -3.93 0.66
C SER A 57 -15.24 -4.03 0.06
N ALA A 58 -14.28 -3.42 0.75
CA ALA A 58 -12.98 -4.03 0.95
C ALA A 58 -12.72 -3.86 2.45
N ALA A 59 -12.87 -4.95 3.20
CA ALA A 59 -12.32 -5.02 4.53
C ALA A 59 -10.88 -4.53 4.41
N GLU A 60 -10.57 -3.39 5.02
CA GLU A 60 -9.21 -3.13 5.44
C GLU A 60 -9.01 -4.16 6.55
N THR A 61 -8.67 -5.38 6.14
CA THR A 61 -8.46 -6.50 7.04
C THR A 61 -7.43 -6.05 8.05
N ASP A 62 -7.72 -6.29 9.33
CA ASP A 62 -6.83 -5.96 10.43
C ASP A 62 -5.46 -6.68 10.31
N ASP A 63 -5.37 -7.64 9.37
CA ASP A 63 -4.20 -8.39 8.96
C ASP A 63 -3.16 -7.59 8.14
N GLU A 64 -3.45 -6.36 7.68
CA GLU A 64 -2.42 -5.53 7.06
C GLU A 64 -1.36 -5.12 8.06
N ALA A 65 -0.08 -5.34 7.73
CA ALA A 65 1.04 -4.97 8.59
C ALA A 65 1.01 -3.47 8.90
N LYS A 66 0.91 -3.12 10.19
CA LYS A 66 0.94 -1.74 10.67
C LYS A 66 2.34 -1.41 11.15
N ALA A 67 2.86 -0.26 10.72
CA ALA A 67 4.19 0.22 11.09
C ALA A 67 4.17 1.73 11.30
N ASP A 68 5.14 2.23 12.06
CA ASP A 68 5.36 3.66 12.23
C ASP A 68 6.30 4.14 11.13
N LEU A 69 5.93 5.22 10.45
CA LEU A 69 6.67 5.73 9.31
C LEU A 69 7.94 6.45 9.79
N PRO A 70 9.15 6.05 9.35
CA PRO A 70 10.39 6.67 9.82
C PRO A 70 10.65 8.06 9.21
N GLN A 71 9.99 8.37 8.10
CA GLN A 71 10.13 9.61 7.35
C GLN A 71 8.84 9.91 6.59
N ASP A 72 8.73 11.14 6.07
CA ASP A 72 7.63 11.52 5.20
C ASP A 72 7.61 10.63 3.95
N TYR A 73 6.43 10.10 3.63
CA TYR A 73 6.27 9.24 2.48
C TYR A 73 5.80 10.04 1.27
N VAL A 74 6.53 9.91 0.16
CA VAL A 74 6.21 10.55 -1.12
C VAL A 74 4.99 9.84 -1.73
N GLY A 75 3.81 10.17 -1.21
CA GLY A 75 2.53 9.59 -1.63
C GLY A 75 1.46 9.65 -0.53
N ARG A 76 0.20 9.87 -0.91
CA ARG A 76 -1.03 9.78 -0.07
C ARG A 76 -1.00 10.45 1.31
N ASN A 77 -0.17 11.48 1.51
CA ASN A 77 -0.10 12.34 2.70
C ASN A 77 0.14 11.57 4.01
N ALA A 78 1.02 10.57 3.99
CA ALA A 78 1.50 9.93 5.21
C ALA A 78 2.78 10.63 5.70
N GLN A 79 2.76 11.12 6.93
CA GLN A 79 3.87 11.88 7.52
C GLN A 79 4.77 10.99 8.39
N ALA A 80 5.99 11.47 8.66
CA ALA A 80 6.89 10.86 9.62
C ALA A 80 6.20 10.69 10.99
N ASN A 81 6.56 9.61 11.70
CA ASN A 81 6.00 9.20 12.99
C ASN A 81 4.49 8.89 12.98
N GLN A 82 3.87 8.76 11.81
CA GLN A 82 2.48 8.33 11.70
C GLN A 82 2.38 6.81 11.60
N ARG A 83 1.37 6.24 12.25
CA ARG A 83 1.05 4.82 12.11
C ARG A 83 0.29 4.55 10.81
N VAL A 84 0.85 3.71 9.95
CA VAL A 84 0.30 3.38 8.64
C VAL A 84 0.06 1.89 8.50
N SER A 85 -0.80 1.49 7.57
CA SER A 85 -0.83 0.14 7.03
C SER A 85 0.01 0.09 5.76
N ILE A 86 0.77 -1.00 5.61
CA ILE A 86 1.62 -1.24 4.46
C ILE A 86 0.89 -2.16 3.48
N LYS A 87 0.70 -1.69 2.26
CA LYS A 87 0.15 -2.47 1.15
C LYS A 87 1.23 -2.69 0.09
N LEU A 88 1.29 -3.90 -0.46
CA LEU A 88 2.23 -4.25 -1.52
C LEU A 88 1.45 -4.47 -2.82
N HIS A 89 1.87 -3.81 -3.90
CA HIS A 89 1.29 -3.98 -5.23
C HIS A 89 2.34 -4.59 -6.15
N GLU A 90 2.06 -5.75 -6.74
CA GLU A 90 2.95 -6.36 -7.72
C GLU A 90 3.00 -5.51 -9.00
N VAL A 91 4.19 -5.23 -9.49
CA VAL A 91 4.39 -4.39 -10.69
C VAL A 91 5.22 -5.05 -11.78
N GLY A 92 5.90 -6.16 -11.47
CA GLY A 92 6.83 -6.81 -12.38
C GLY A 92 6.56 -8.30 -12.57
N PRO A 93 7.28 -8.94 -13.51
CA PRO A 93 7.18 -10.37 -13.74
C PRO A 93 7.60 -11.16 -12.48
N ARG A 94 6.96 -12.30 -12.28
CA ARG A 94 7.33 -13.25 -11.22
C ARG A 94 8.33 -14.24 -11.80
N MET A 95 9.48 -14.38 -11.15
CA MET A 95 10.54 -15.28 -11.60
C MET A 95 10.88 -16.30 -10.52
N ASN A 96 11.15 -17.53 -10.95
CA ASN A 96 11.77 -18.57 -10.13
C ASN A 96 13.12 -18.89 -10.77
N LEU A 97 14.19 -18.68 -10.01
CA LEU A 97 15.56 -18.75 -10.48
C LEU A 97 16.29 -19.89 -9.77
N THR A 98 17.20 -20.56 -10.48
CA THR A 98 18.12 -21.55 -9.93
C THR A 98 19.55 -21.15 -10.24
N LEU A 99 20.46 -21.43 -9.30
CA LEU A 99 21.88 -21.14 -9.48
C LEU A 99 22.50 -22.15 -10.45
N VAL A 100 23.02 -21.68 -11.59
CA VAL A 100 23.69 -22.53 -12.59
C VAL A 100 25.22 -22.42 -12.51
N LYS A 101 25.75 -21.20 -12.36
CA LYS A 101 27.20 -20.91 -12.35
C LYS A 101 27.48 -19.60 -11.64
N VAL A 102 28.68 -19.47 -11.06
CA VAL A 102 29.23 -18.21 -10.53
C VAL A 102 30.43 -17.82 -11.40
N GLU A 103 30.47 -16.56 -11.85
CA GLU A 103 31.55 -16.00 -12.66
C GLU A 103 32.05 -14.70 -12.02
N GLU A 104 33.30 -14.33 -12.29
CA GLU A 104 33.88 -13.06 -11.85
C GLU A 104 33.53 -11.94 -12.85
N GLY A 105 32.94 -10.86 -12.36
CA GLY A 105 32.47 -9.74 -13.18
C GLY A 105 31.10 -9.97 -13.83
N VAL A 106 30.62 -8.99 -14.59
CA VAL A 106 29.33 -9.04 -15.30
C VAL A 106 29.60 -9.13 -16.79
N CYS A 107 29.27 -10.28 -17.39
CA CYS A 107 29.25 -10.45 -18.86
C CYS A 107 30.54 -9.98 -19.57
N ASN A 108 31.71 -10.42 -19.08
CA ASN A 108 33.01 -10.02 -19.65
C ASN A 108 33.28 -10.55 -21.07
N GLY A 109 32.32 -11.23 -21.72
CA GLY A 109 32.35 -11.59 -23.14
C GLY A 109 33.66 -12.22 -23.61
N ALA A 110 33.73 -13.55 -23.65
CA ALA A 110 34.77 -14.22 -24.43
C ALA A 110 34.60 -13.91 -25.93
#